data_AF-A0A7S3HRI0-F1
#
_entry.id   AF-A0A7S3HRI0-F1
#
_cell.length_a   1.000
_cell.length_b   1.000
_cell.length_c   1.000
_cell.angle_alpha   90.00
_cell.angle_beta   90.00
_cell.angle_gamma   90.00
#
_symmetry.space_group_name_H-M   'P 1'
#
loop_
_entity.id
_entity.type
_entity.pdbx_description
1 polymer ?
#
loop_
_entity_poly.entity_id
_entity_poly.type
_entity_poly.pdbx_seq_one_letter_code
_entity_poly.pdbx_strand_id
1 'polypeptide(L)'
;STILTNLLRAQGARRMEQPLRIDCSVLEGGGQMIRNSLAYSVLLDRNINLANIRHNRPKPGLAQQHLVITSLMKSISNAELIGAELLSTSVDFHPNVHPTQANCSPTINCDIKSAGAASLVVQAALPCILLQKLAKTDLGGFSTMQLHVKGGTNVPFSPPMDHFKYVVSPILELMGLQTSMQIGRRGFYPIGGGKVVLSVDVAERIKPLRINQLGKALRLNGVYYGTGSYFTQSVIDEFIACTRAELGHFLAARNMSAVQEYLATSPLFENAENSVAWEERTLAATGKKQKPYHSTFG
;
A
#
# COMPACT_ATOMS: atom_id res chain seq x y z
N SER A 1 26.60 5.73 -8.21
CA SER A 1 26.97 6.64 -9.31
C SER A 1 26.89 5.91 -10.66
N THR A 2 27.80 4.96 -10.96
CA THR A 2 27.89 4.27 -12.28
C THR A 2 26.65 3.49 -12.72
N ILE A 3 25.93 2.82 -11.81
CA ILE A 3 24.68 2.09 -12.13
C ILE A 3 23.58 3.07 -12.58
N LEU A 4 23.45 4.20 -11.90
CA LEU A 4 22.46 5.23 -12.21
C LEU A 4 22.79 5.89 -13.56
N THR A 5 24.08 6.15 -13.83
CA THR A 5 24.54 6.72 -15.10
C THR A 5 24.35 5.75 -16.28
N ASN A 6 24.56 4.45 -16.08
CA ASN A 6 24.31 3.43 -17.10
C ASN A 6 22.81 3.19 -17.33
N LEU A 7 21.99 3.28 -16.29
CA LEU A 7 20.52 3.32 -16.41
C LEU A 7 20.10 4.54 -17.25
N LEU A 8 20.54 5.74 -16.90
CA LEU A 8 20.20 6.99 -17.61
C LEU A 8 20.63 6.96 -19.09
N ARG A 9 21.80 6.39 -19.43
CA ARG A 9 22.24 6.23 -20.83
C ARG A 9 21.42 5.19 -21.61
N ALA A 10 20.94 4.13 -20.96
CA ALA A 10 20.05 3.16 -21.58
C ALA A 10 18.59 3.66 -21.72
N GLN A 11 18.15 4.58 -20.85
CA GLN A 11 16.79 5.15 -20.86
C GLN A 11 16.50 5.98 -22.12
N GLY A 12 17.45 6.79 -22.58
CA GLY A 12 17.29 7.57 -23.82
C GLY A 12 17.12 6.71 -25.09
N ALA A 13 17.73 5.52 -25.13
CA ALA A 13 17.59 4.58 -26.25
C ALA A 13 16.28 3.76 -26.19
N ARG A 14 15.76 3.48 -24.99
CA ARG A 14 14.56 2.64 -24.79
C ARG A 14 13.23 3.33 -25.08
N ARG A 15 13.16 4.66 -25.06
CA ARG A 15 11.94 5.41 -25.43
C ARG A 15 11.58 5.31 -26.92
N MET A 16 12.54 4.95 -27.76
CA MET A 16 12.40 4.81 -29.22
C MET A 16 12.05 3.38 -29.66
N GLU A 17 12.01 2.41 -28.73
CA GLU A 17 11.60 1.04 -29.03
C GLU A 17 10.07 0.89 -28.97
N GLN A 18 9.52 -0.05 -29.75
CA GLN A 18 8.11 -0.37 -29.66
C GLN A 18 7.70 -0.77 -28.22
N PRO A 19 6.49 -0.40 -27.77
CA PRO A 19 6.03 -0.76 -26.43
C PRO A 19 6.13 -2.27 -26.19
N LEU A 20 6.70 -2.65 -25.04
CA LEU A 20 6.74 -4.05 -24.64
C LEU A 20 5.32 -4.53 -24.37
N ARG A 21 4.84 -5.47 -25.18
CA ARG A 21 3.53 -6.08 -24.98
C ARG A 21 3.56 -7.06 -23.81
N ILE A 22 2.64 -6.89 -22.88
CA ILE A 22 2.47 -7.71 -21.68
C ILE A 22 1.07 -8.32 -21.70
N ASP A 23 1.01 -9.64 -21.84
CA ASP A 23 -0.24 -10.39 -21.75
C ASP A 23 -0.69 -10.53 -20.29
N CYS A 24 -1.75 -9.82 -19.92
CA CYS A 24 -2.30 -9.80 -18.57
C CYS A 24 -3.31 -10.93 -18.28
N SER A 25 -3.47 -11.89 -19.20
CA SER A 25 -4.26 -13.11 -18.97
C SER A 25 -3.45 -14.25 -18.34
N VAL A 26 -2.12 -14.18 -18.41
CA VAL A 26 -1.20 -15.22 -17.94
C VAL A 26 -1.18 -15.30 -16.41
N LEU A 27 -0.84 -16.48 -15.88
CA LEU A 27 -0.88 -16.83 -14.45
C LEU A 27 -2.29 -16.63 -13.88
N GLU A 28 -2.44 -15.84 -12.82
CA GLU A 28 -3.74 -15.61 -12.16
C GLU A 28 -4.69 -14.71 -12.97
N GLY A 29 -4.22 -14.13 -14.08
CA GLY A 29 -5.00 -13.21 -14.92
C GLY A 29 -5.62 -12.06 -14.13
N GLY A 30 -4.96 -11.66 -13.03
CA GLY A 30 -5.49 -10.77 -12.00
C GLY A 30 -4.89 -9.37 -12.06
N GLY A 31 -5.29 -8.52 -11.10
CA GLY A 31 -4.80 -7.15 -11.02
C GLY A 31 -3.31 -7.01 -10.69
N GLN A 32 -2.65 -8.08 -10.22
CA GLN A 32 -1.24 -8.04 -9.83
C GLN A 32 -0.31 -7.79 -11.02
N MET A 33 -0.60 -8.40 -12.17
CA MET A 33 0.18 -8.18 -13.39
C MET A 33 0.16 -6.70 -13.78
N ILE A 34 -1.01 -6.06 -13.74
CA ILE A 34 -1.18 -4.63 -14.02
C ILE A 34 -0.31 -3.78 -13.10
N ARG A 35 -0.40 -4.01 -11.77
CA ARG A 35 0.34 -3.23 -10.77
C ARG A 35 1.84 -3.33 -10.94
N ASN A 36 2.35 -4.55 -11.11
CA ASN A 36 3.78 -4.80 -11.24
C ASN A 36 4.31 -4.26 -12.57
N SER A 37 3.60 -4.48 -13.67
CA SER A 37 4.00 -3.98 -14.99
C SER A 37 4.08 -2.47 -15.03
N LEU A 38 3.12 -1.76 -14.45
CA LEU A 38 3.17 -0.30 -14.33
C LEU A 38 4.37 0.15 -13.47
N ALA A 39 4.59 -0.49 -12.32
CA ALA A 39 5.74 -0.16 -11.47
C ALA A 39 7.07 -0.38 -12.21
N TYR A 40 7.25 -1.54 -12.84
CA TYR A 40 8.46 -1.83 -13.60
C TYR A 40 8.64 -0.92 -14.81
N SER A 41 7.56 -0.59 -15.53
CA SER A 41 7.60 0.37 -16.64
C SER A 41 8.18 1.71 -16.17
N VAL A 42 7.66 2.25 -15.06
CA VAL A 42 8.15 3.49 -14.47
C VAL A 42 9.61 3.38 -14.01
N LEU A 43 9.97 2.30 -13.29
CA LEU A 43 11.32 2.11 -12.74
C LEU A 43 12.38 1.84 -13.82
N LEU A 44 11.98 1.27 -14.95
CA LEU A 44 12.89 0.89 -16.05
C LEU A 44 12.84 1.88 -17.22
N ASP A 45 12.00 2.93 -17.13
CA ASP A 45 11.67 3.88 -18.20
C ASP A 45 11.35 3.17 -19.52
N ARG A 46 10.42 2.21 -19.47
CA ARG A 46 10.07 1.37 -20.61
C ARG A 46 8.59 1.48 -20.96
N ASN A 47 8.29 1.83 -22.19
CA ASN A 47 6.94 1.84 -22.75
C ASN A 47 6.36 0.43 -22.74
N ILE A 48 5.10 0.28 -22.32
CA ILE A 48 4.41 -1.02 -22.27
C ILE A 48 3.01 -0.93 -22.87
N ASN A 49 2.57 -2.05 -23.46
CA ASN A 49 1.18 -2.30 -23.82
C ASN A 49 0.64 -3.44 -22.93
N LEU A 50 -0.30 -3.13 -22.04
CA LEU A 50 -0.99 -4.11 -21.22
C LEU A 50 -2.15 -4.69 -22.02
N ALA A 51 -2.03 -5.92 -22.52
CA ALA A 51 -3.07 -6.59 -23.31
C ALA A 51 -3.85 -7.62 -22.47
N ASN A 52 -5.03 -8.03 -22.93
CA ASN A 52 -5.86 -9.09 -22.33
C ASN A 52 -6.14 -8.87 -20.83
N ILE A 53 -6.34 -7.62 -20.43
CA ILE A 53 -6.49 -7.23 -19.02
C ILE A 53 -7.66 -7.98 -18.39
N ARG A 54 -7.36 -8.82 -17.39
CA ARG A 54 -8.35 -9.59 -16.63
C ARG A 54 -9.28 -10.44 -17.50
N HIS A 55 -8.79 -10.93 -18.63
CA HIS A 55 -9.58 -11.66 -19.62
C HIS A 55 -10.35 -12.85 -19.01
N ASN A 56 -9.71 -13.60 -18.11
CA ASN A 56 -10.29 -14.80 -17.48
C ASN A 56 -11.14 -14.50 -16.23
N ARG A 57 -11.50 -13.23 -15.96
CA ARG A 57 -12.32 -12.85 -14.80
C ARG A 57 -13.78 -12.63 -15.22
N PRO A 58 -14.76 -12.83 -14.32
CA PRO A 58 -16.19 -12.63 -14.65
C PRO A 58 -16.53 -11.25 -15.23
N LYS A 59 -15.77 -10.22 -14.83
CA LYS A 59 -15.83 -8.87 -15.39
C LYS A 59 -14.45 -8.47 -15.90
N PRO A 60 -14.14 -8.74 -17.19
CA PRO A 60 -12.85 -8.42 -17.79
C PRO A 60 -12.54 -6.92 -17.83
N GLY A 61 -11.28 -6.62 -18.14
CA GLY A 61 -10.76 -5.27 -18.28
C GLY A 61 -10.44 -4.57 -16.95
N LEU A 62 -10.04 -3.30 -17.05
CA LEU A 62 -9.74 -2.45 -15.90
C LEU A 62 -10.95 -2.33 -14.98
N ALA A 63 -10.72 -2.51 -13.69
CA ALA A 63 -11.70 -2.20 -12.66
C ALA A 63 -11.36 -0.84 -12.06
N GLN A 64 -12.25 -0.26 -11.27
CA GLN A 64 -12.06 1.07 -10.68
C GLN A 64 -10.69 1.21 -9.97
N GLN A 65 -10.31 0.21 -9.18
CA GLN A 65 -9.02 0.20 -8.50
C GLN A 65 -7.83 0.18 -9.48
N HIS A 66 -7.92 -0.59 -10.57
CA HIS A 66 -6.87 -0.65 -11.58
C HIS A 66 -6.72 0.70 -12.28
N LEU A 67 -7.83 1.32 -12.68
CA LEU A 67 -7.85 2.63 -13.32
C LEU A 67 -7.20 3.71 -12.44
N VAL A 68 -7.51 3.69 -11.14
CA VAL A 68 -6.91 4.60 -10.16
C VAL A 68 -5.40 4.37 -10.02
N ILE A 69 -4.95 3.12 -9.98
CA ILE A 69 -3.51 2.81 -9.94
C ILE A 69 -2.82 3.27 -11.23
N THR A 70 -3.39 3.00 -12.40
CA THR A 70 -2.84 3.46 -13.68
C THR A 70 -2.72 4.98 -13.73
N SER A 71 -3.74 5.70 -13.22
CA SER A 71 -3.75 7.16 -13.13
C SER A 71 -2.71 7.67 -12.14
N LEU A 72 -2.53 7.00 -10.99
CA LEU A 72 -1.50 7.33 -10.00
C LEU A 72 -0.09 7.16 -10.60
N MET A 73 0.16 6.06 -11.30
CA MET A 73 1.46 5.80 -11.93
C MET A 73 1.75 6.79 -13.06
N LYS A 74 0.71 7.22 -13.80
CA LYS A 74 0.82 8.34 -14.74
C LYS A 74 1.29 9.61 -14.04
N SER A 75 0.66 10.00 -12.94
CA SER A 75 1.04 11.20 -12.19
C SER A 75 2.46 11.12 -11.61
N ILE A 76 2.90 9.93 -11.16
CA ILE A 76 4.25 9.73 -10.61
C ILE A 76 5.34 9.88 -11.68
N SER A 77 5.05 9.50 -12.93
CA SER A 77 6.05 9.41 -14.01
C SER A 77 5.81 10.36 -15.18
N ASN A 78 4.84 11.28 -15.05
CA ASN A 78 4.32 12.11 -16.14
C ASN A 78 3.98 11.32 -17.42
N ALA A 79 3.51 10.09 -17.28
CA ALA A 79 3.32 9.20 -18.42
C ALA A 79 2.26 9.68 -19.41
N GLU A 80 2.42 9.31 -20.67
CA GLU A 80 1.31 9.23 -21.61
C GLU A 80 0.50 7.95 -21.34
N LEU A 81 -0.82 8.04 -21.50
CA LEU A 81 -1.73 6.95 -21.20
C LEU A 81 -2.85 6.92 -22.25
N ILE A 82 -2.97 5.80 -22.95
CA ILE A 82 -3.95 5.59 -24.03
C ILE A 82 -4.79 4.36 -23.70
N GLY A 83 -6.11 4.45 -23.89
CA GLY A 83 -7.03 3.33 -23.64
C GLY A 83 -7.25 3.01 -22.16
N ALA A 84 -6.99 3.92 -21.24
CA ALA A 84 -7.24 3.70 -19.81
C ALA A 84 -8.62 4.22 -19.38
N GLU A 85 -9.64 3.43 -19.68
CA GLU A 85 -11.01 3.63 -19.19
C GLU A 85 -11.52 2.38 -18.46
N LEU A 86 -12.65 2.48 -17.76
CA LEU A 86 -13.24 1.35 -17.08
C LEU A 86 -13.56 0.23 -18.09
N LEU A 87 -13.23 -1.02 -17.74
CA LEU A 87 -13.38 -2.23 -18.59
C LEU A 87 -12.45 -2.30 -19.81
N SER A 88 -11.50 -1.39 -19.95
CA SER A 88 -10.48 -1.49 -20.99
C SER A 88 -9.71 -2.80 -20.89
N THR A 89 -9.61 -3.51 -22.00
CA THR A 89 -8.88 -4.77 -22.11
C THR A 89 -7.46 -4.59 -22.63
N SER A 90 -7.13 -3.39 -23.11
CA SER A 90 -5.79 -2.97 -23.56
C SER A 90 -5.48 -1.56 -23.07
N VAL A 91 -4.24 -1.30 -22.64
CA VAL A 91 -3.76 0.03 -22.21
C VAL A 91 -2.33 0.22 -22.66
N ASP A 92 -2.04 1.34 -23.33
CA ASP A 92 -0.67 1.78 -23.59
C ASP A 92 -0.23 2.78 -22.51
N PHE A 93 0.93 2.50 -21.91
CA PHE A 93 1.50 3.30 -20.84
C PHE A 93 2.95 3.65 -21.18
N HIS A 94 3.24 4.94 -21.35
CA HIS A 94 4.55 5.44 -21.76
C HIS A 94 5.10 6.38 -20.68
N PRO A 95 5.97 5.91 -19.77
CA PRO A 95 6.56 6.78 -18.74
C PRO A 95 7.45 7.85 -19.40
N ASN A 96 7.36 9.09 -18.93
CA ASN A 96 8.12 10.22 -19.50
C ASN A 96 9.19 10.77 -18.57
N VAL A 97 9.14 10.44 -17.28
CA VAL A 97 10.12 10.90 -16.30
C VAL A 97 10.41 9.75 -15.34
N HIS A 98 11.70 9.41 -15.22
CA HIS A 98 12.14 8.43 -14.25
C HIS A 98 11.95 9.01 -12.83
N PRO A 99 11.51 8.21 -11.83
CA PRO A 99 11.31 8.66 -10.46
C PRO A 99 12.42 9.55 -9.89
N THR A 100 13.69 9.20 -10.11
CA THR A 100 14.84 9.95 -9.60
C THR A 100 15.06 11.33 -10.25
N GLN A 101 14.25 11.70 -11.23
CA GLN A 101 14.30 12.97 -11.94
C GLN A 101 12.96 13.73 -11.85
N ALA A 102 11.93 13.09 -11.29
CA ALA A 102 10.61 13.66 -11.19
C ALA A 102 10.56 14.76 -10.12
N ASN A 103 10.22 15.98 -10.53
CA ASN A 103 9.89 17.05 -9.62
C ASN A 103 8.42 16.92 -9.19
N CYS A 104 8.15 16.02 -8.26
CA CYS A 104 6.82 15.76 -7.74
C CYS A 104 6.56 16.51 -6.42
N SER A 105 5.29 16.72 -6.11
CA SER A 105 4.87 17.17 -4.77
C SER A 105 5.31 16.15 -3.70
N PRO A 106 5.77 16.59 -2.52
CA PRO A 106 6.09 15.69 -1.40
C PRO A 106 4.88 14.90 -0.91
N THR A 107 3.67 15.36 -1.26
CA THR A 107 2.41 14.69 -0.93
C THR A 107 1.68 14.28 -2.21
N ILE A 108 1.39 12.99 -2.32
CA ILE A 108 0.64 12.38 -3.42
C ILE A 108 -0.71 11.92 -2.87
N ASN A 109 -1.79 12.35 -3.49
CA ASN A 109 -3.15 12.01 -3.09
C ASN A 109 -3.76 10.99 -4.07
N CYS A 110 -4.38 9.95 -3.53
CA CYS A 110 -5.06 8.92 -4.30
C CYS A 110 -6.42 8.61 -3.67
N ASP A 111 -7.49 8.77 -4.44
CA ASP A 111 -8.84 8.40 -4.02
C ASP A 111 -9.38 7.29 -4.91
N ILE A 112 -9.58 6.11 -4.31
CA ILE A 112 -10.08 4.93 -5.03
C ILE A 112 -11.58 5.07 -5.35
N LYS A 113 -12.29 5.97 -4.67
CA LYS A 113 -13.73 6.25 -4.82
C LYS A 113 -14.63 5.00 -4.64
N SER A 114 -14.13 4.00 -3.93
CA SER A 114 -14.83 2.74 -3.63
C SER A 114 -14.12 2.00 -2.48
N ALA A 115 -14.61 0.81 -2.11
CA ALA A 115 -13.93 -0.11 -1.21
C ALA A 115 -12.72 -0.83 -1.81
N GLY A 116 -12.18 -0.38 -2.96
CA GLY A 116 -10.95 -0.95 -3.50
C GLY A 116 -9.80 -0.85 -2.49
N ALA A 117 -8.95 -1.87 -2.43
CA ALA A 117 -7.94 -2.03 -1.40
C ALA A 117 -6.83 -0.96 -1.48
N ALA A 118 -6.68 -0.17 -0.42
CA ALA A 118 -5.59 0.78 -0.25
C ALA A 118 -4.22 0.08 -0.23
N SER A 119 -4.16 -1.16 0.28
CA SER A 119 -2.93 -1.97 0.31
C SER A 119 -2.36 -2.24 -1.06
N LEU A 120 -3.20 -2.46 -2.06
CA LEU A 120 -2.74 -2.73 -3.42
C LEU A 120 -2.31 -1.44 -4.15
N VAL A 121 -2.89 -0.29 -3.80
CA VAL A 121 -2.39 1.02 -4.26
C VAL A 121 -1.01 1.30 -3.68
N VAL A 122 -0.86 1.12 -2.37
CA VAL A 122 0.43 1.26 -1.68
C VAL A 122 1.46 0.31 -2.28
N GLN A 123 1.10 -0.96 -2.51
CA GLN A 123 1.99 -1.95 -3.13
C GLN A 123 2.49 -1.51 -4.51
N ALA A 124 1.61 -0.97 -5.35
CA ALA A 124 1.98 -0.52 -6.70
C ALA A 124 2.90 0.72 -6.66
N ALA A 125 2.55 1.70 -5.82
CA ALA A 125 3.22 3.00 -5.83
C ALA A 125 4.52 3.04 -5.01
N LEU A 126 4.63 2.22 -3.96
CA LEU A 126 5.74 2.27 -3.01
C LEU A 126 7.14 2.20 -3.69
N PRO A 127 7.42 1.27 -4.63
CA PRO A 127 8.73 1.22 -5.27
C PRO A 127 9.10 2.51 -6.01
N CYS A 128 8.13 3.13 -6.68
CA CYS A 128 8.35 4.37 -7.43
C CYS A 128 8.55 5.56 -6.48
N ILE A 129 7.74 5.68 -5.42
CA ILE A 129 7.87 6.74 -4.42
C ILE A 129 9.19 6.65 -3.67
N LEU A 130 9.65 5.44 -3.33
CA LEU A 130 10.96 5.21 -2.71
C LEU A 130 12.09 5.79 -3.56
N LEU A 131 12.05 5.60 -4.89
CA LEU A 131 13.09 6.11 -5.79
C LEU A 131 13.00 7.62 -6.04
N GLN A 132 11.80 8.24 -5.99
CA GLN A 132 11.66 9.70 -6.13
C GLN A 132 12.52 10.46 -5.11
N LYS A 133 12.69 9.88 -3.93
CA LYS A 133 13.47 10.45 -2.81
C LYS A 133 14.97 10.29 -2.93
N LEU A 134 15.45 9.39 -3.79
CA LEU A 134 16.89 9.21 -4.04
C LEU A 134 17.45 10.29 -4.96
N ALA A 135 16.59 11.13 -5.53
CA ALA A 135 16.95 12.35 -6.23
C ALA A 135 17.44 13.42 -5.23
N LYS A 136 18.59 13.20 -4.59
CA LYS A 136 19.31 14.29 -3.90
C LYS A 136 19.73 15.28 -4.98
N THR A 137 18.92 16.29 -5.25
CA THR A 137 19.28 17.41 -6.13
C THR A 137 19.73 18.61 -5.31
N ASP A 138 20.60 19.43 -5.89
CA ASP A 138 21.13 20.70 -5.35
C ASP A 138 20.05 21.75 -5.00
N LEU A 139 18.78 21.43 -5.28
CA LEU A 139 17.59 22.27 -5.04
C LEU A 139 16.91 22.01 -3.69
N GLY A 140 17.49 21.19 -2.79
CA GLY A 140 16.90 20.91 -1.47
C GLY A 140 15.73 19.93 -1.53
N GLY A 141 16.02 18.66 -1.81
CA GLY A 141 15.02 17.59 -1.86
C GLY A 141 14.32 17.34 -0.51
N PHE A 142 13.09 16.83 -0.55
CA PHE A 142 12.29 16.56 0.64
C PHE A 142 12.81 15.35 1.43
N SER A 143 12.96 15.51 2.75
CA SER A 143 13.34 14.43 3.66
C SER A 143 12.27 13.33 3.79
N THR A 144 11.00 13.63 3.45
CA THR A 144 9.84 12.73 3.60
C THR A 144 8.85 12.91 2.44
N MET A 145 8.28 11.81 1.95
CA MET A 145 7.26 11.73 0.90
C MET A 145 6.06 11.05 1.53
N GLN A 146 4.87 11.50 1.17
CA GLN A 146 3.63 10.99 1.72
C GLN A 146 2.70 10.55 0.60
N LEU A 147 2.18 9.33 0.73
CA LEU A 147 1.09 8.82 -0.09
C LEU A 147 -0.17 8.74 0.77
N HIS A 148 -1.15 9.57 0.43
CA HIS A 148 -2.45 9.62 1.06
C HIS A 148 -3.43 8.81 0.21
N VAL A 149 -3.95 7.69 0.75
CA VAL A 149 -4.88 6.83 0.04
C VAL A 149 -6.24 6.79 0.73
N LYS A 150 -7.30 7.03 -0.03
CA LYS A 150 -8.68 6.84 0.40
C LYS A 150 -9.28 5.59 -0.25
N GLY A 151 -9.81 4.67 0.55
CA GLY A 151 -10.38 3.41 0.05
C GLY A 151 -10.61 2.37 1.15
N GLY A 152 -10.57 1.08 0.79
CA GLY A 152 -10.69 -0.03 1.73
C GLY A 152 -9.36 -0.33 2.44
N THR A 153 -9.34 -0.33 3.77
CA THR A 153 -8.15 -0.67 4.58
C THR A 153 -8.09 -2.15 4.92
N ASN A 154 -9.26 -2.78 5.07
CA ASN A 154 -9.42 -4.17 5.48
C ASN A 154 -10.54 -4.76 4.62
N VAL A 155 -10.19 -5.18 3.39
CA VAL A 155 -11.15 -5.71 2.41
C VAL A 155 -10.69 -7.08 1.88
N PRO A 156 -11.62 -7.96 1.49
CA PRO A 156 -11.30 -9.31 1.01
C PRO A 156 -10.32 -9.32 -0.17
N PHE A 157 -9.62 -10.45 -0.35
CA PHE A 157 -8.68 -10.68 -1.46
C PHE A 157 -7.55 -9.63 -1.55
N SER A 158 -7.22 -9.01 -0.43
CA SER A 158 -6.09 -8.08 -0.31
C SER A 158 -5.51 -8.13 1.11
N PRO A 159 -4.22 -7.82 1.30
CA PRO A 159 -3.66 -7.70 2.63
C PRO A 159 -4.36 -6.56 3.41
N PRO A 160 -4.73 -6.75 4.68
CA PRO A 160 -5.19 -5.67 5.53
C PRO A 160 -4.06 -4.64 5.73
N MET A 161 -4.39 -3.38 6.02
CA MET A 161 -3.36 -2.36 6.16
C MET A 161 -2.44 -2.56 7.35
N ASP A 162 -2.91 -3.26 8.37
CA ASP A 162 -2.12 -3.73 9.51
C ASP A 162 -0.97 -4.62 9.06
N HIS A 163 -1.15 -5.44 8.02
CA HIS A 163 -0.07 -6.25 7.46
C HIS A 163 1.05 -5.35 6.94
N PHE A 164 0.73 -4.20 6.34
CA PHE A 164 1.78 -3.26 5.95
C PHE A 164 2.50 -2.71 7.18
N LYS A 165 1.74 -2.19 8.15
CA LYS A 165 2.27 -1.57 9.38
C LYS A 165 3.15 -2.52 10.20
N TYR A 166 2.71 -3.75 10.42
CA TYR A 166 3.34 -4.69 11.35
C TYR A 166 4.25 -5.74 10.69
N VAL A 167 4.17 -5.93 9.37
CA VAL A 167 4.98 -6.94 8.64
C VAL A 167 5.87 -6.28 7.60
N VAL A 168 5.29 -5.50 6.68
CA VAL A 168 6.06 -4.93 5.56
C VAL A 168 7.00 -3.82 6.02
N SER A 169 6.52 -2.87 6.82
CA SER A 169 7.33 -1.75 7.32
C SER A 169 8.58 -2.21 8.09
N PRO A 170 8.49 -3.14 9.06
CA PRO A 170 9.68 -3.67 9.73
C PRO A 170 10.68 -4.35 8.78
N ILE A 171 10.21 -5.05 7.74
CA ILE A 171 11.10 -5.65 6.73
C ILE A 171 11.82 -4.56 5.92
N LEU A 172 11.12 -3.49 5.54
CA LEU A 172 11.71 -2.35 4.85
C LEU A 172 12.76 -1.63 5.73
N GLU A 173 12.51 -1.52 7.04
CA GLU A 173 13.48 -0.94 7.99
C GLU A 173 14.78 -1.74 8.06
N LEU A 174 14.72 -3.07 7.99
CA LEU A 174 15.92 -3.92 7.88
C LEU A 174 16.73 -3.61 6.61
N MET A 175 16.06 -3.16 5.55
CA MET A 175 16.67 -2.69 4.31
C MET A 175 17.17 -1.24 4.41
N GLY A 176 17.09 -0.61 5.59
CA GLY A 176 17.47 0.80 5.81
C GLY A 176 16.44 1.80 5.32
N LEU A 177 15.21 1.37 5.02
CA LEU A 177 14.12 2.20 4.56
C LEU A 177 13.21 2.53 5.73
N GLN A 178 13.20 3.79 6.16
CA GLN A 178 12.31 4.27 7.20
C GLN A 178 10.93 4.54 6.62
N THR A 179 9.91 3.84 7.12
CA THR A 179 8.52 4.00 6.68
C THR A 179 7.59 4.11 7.87
N SER A 180 6.53 4.89 7.74
CA SER A 180 5.46 4.97 8.73
C SER A 180 4.12 4.80 8.04
N MET A 181 3.31 3.87 8.51
CA MET A 181 1.94 3.65 8.02
C MET A 181 0.94 4.07 9.09
N GLN A 182 0.17 5.11 8.78
CA GLN A 182 -0.91 5.59 9.62
C GLN A 182 -2.26 5.19 9.03
N ILE A 183 -3.11 4.58 9.85
CA ILE A 183 -4.48 4.24 9.49
C ILE A 183 -5.40 5.25 10.19
N GLY A 184 -5.62 6.41 9.55
CA GLY A 184 -6.43 7.48 10.14
C GLY A 184 -7.91 7.12 10.22
N ARG A 185 -8.41 6.33 9.27
CA ARG A 185 -9.79 5.81 9.30
C ARG A 185 -9.83 4.44 8.66
N ARG A 186 -10.52 3.49 9.30
CA ARG A 186 -10.79 2.16 8.73
C ARG A 186 -11.83 2.26 7.62
N GLY A 187 -11.64 1.49 6.56
CA GLY A 187 -12.56 1.38 5.43
C GLY A 187 -12.83 -0.07 5.12
N PHE A 188 -14.11 -0.46 5.16
CA PHE A 188 -14.56 -1.83 4.94
C PHE A 188 -15.45 -1.92 3.69
N TYR A 189 -15.53 -3.11 3.10
CA TYR A 189 -16.52 -3.39 2.06
C TYR A 189 -17.95 -3.21 2.62
N PRO A 190 -18.93 -2.71 1.84
CA PRO A 190 -18.86 -2.35 0.42
C PRO A 190 -18.46 -0.90 0.13
N ILE A 191 -18.46 -0.03 1.13
CA ILE A 191 -18.36 1.42 0.92
C ILE A 191 -16.90 1.89 0.83
N GLY A 192 -16.02 1.35 1.67
CA GLY A 192 -14.64 1.82 1.82
C GLY A 192 -14.57 3.05 2.71
N GLY A 193 -14.01 4.15 2.20
CA GLY A 193 -13.92 5.43 2.93
C GLY A 193 -12.85 5.49 4.02
N GLY A 194 -12.02 4.46 4.13
CA GLY A 194 -10.84 4.47 4.96
C GLY A 194 -9.79 5.44 4.42
N LYS A 195 -8.92 5.91 5.33
CA LYS A 195 -7.88 6.90 5.04
C LYS A 195 -6.58 6.39 5.63
N VAL A 196 -5.58 6.25 4.77
CA VAL A 196 -4.24 5.81 5.17
C VAL A 196 -3.20 6.78 4.65
N VAL A 197 -2.15 6.98 5.43
CA VAL A 197 -0.99 7.81 5.07
C VAL A 197 0.25 6.95 5.21
N LEU A 198 0.91 6.69 4.08
CA LEU A 198 2.25 6.13 4.05
C LEU A 198 3.25 7.28 3.99
N SER A 199 4.08 7.40 5.00
CA SER A 199 5.27 8.24 4.99
C SER A 199 6.50 7.40 4.72
N VAL A 200 7.39 7.89 3.87
CA VAL A 200 8.67 7.25 3.56
C VAL A 200 9.75 8.30 3.74
N ASP A 201 10.82 8.03 4.49
CA ASP A 201 11.93 8.96 4.71
C ASP A 201 13.10 8.70 3.75
N VAL A 202 14.01 9.67 3.63
CA VAL A 202 15.17 9.55 2.75
C VAL A 202 16.11 8.47 3.30
N ALA A 203 16.31 7.42 2.53
CA ALA A 203 17.40 6.48 2.73
C ALA A 203 18.50 6.76 1.70
N GLU A 204 19.77 6.79 2.11
CA GLU A 204 20.88 7.03 1.16
C GLU A 204 21.18 5.81 0.28
N ARG A 205 20.81 4.62 0.75
CA ARG A 205 21.01 3.34 0.09
C ARG A 205 19.98 2.33 0.58
N ILE A 206 19.61 1.41 -0.29
CA ILE A 206 18.83 0.23 0.09
C ILE A 206 19.81 -0.88 0.46
N LYS A 207 19.75 -1.34 1.71
CA LYS A 207 20.57 -2.45 2.20
C LYS A 207 19.99 -3.79 1.70
N PRO A 208 20.83 -4.77 1.32
CA PRO A 208 20.34 -6.08 0.93
C PRO A 208 19.66 -6.77 2.12
N LEU A 209 18.47 -7.32 1.88
CA LEU A 209 17.76 -8.12 2.87
C LEU A 209 18.30 -9.55 2.87
N ARG A 210 18.70 -10.07 4.03
CA ARG A 210 19.17 -11.45 4.22
C ARG A 210 18.41 -12.10 5.37
N ILE A 211 17.27 -12.71 5.06
CA ILE A 211 16.47 -13.48 6.03
C ILE A 211 16.52 -14.93 5.59
N ASN A 212 17.47 -15.69 6.17
CA ASN A 212 17.72 -17.08 5.79
C ASN A 212 17.10 -18.07 6.75
N GLN A 213 16.69 -17.61 7.93
CA GLN A 213 16.11 -18.40 8.99
C GLN A 213 15.02 -17.58 9.68
N LEU A 214 13.89 -18.20 10.00
CA LEU A 214 12.81 -17.56 10.75
C LEU A 214 13.22 -17.22 12.19
N GLY A 215 14.15 -17.99 12.76
CA GLY A 215 14.57 -17.87 14.15
C GLY A 215 13.53 -18.45 15.13
N LYS A 216 13.66 -18.09 16.40
CA LYS A 216 12.68 -18.45 17.45
C LYS A 216 11.57 -17.41 17.46
N ALA A 217 10.32 -17.85 17.51
CA ALA A 217 9.22 -16.94 17.81
C ALA A 217 9.34 -16.48 19.27
N LEU A 218 9.39 -15.16 19.47
CA LEU A 218 9.57 -14.55 20.79
C LEU A 218 8.27 -13.98 21.35
N ARG A 219 7.40 -13.48 20.46
CA ARG A 219 6.17 -12.77 20.82
C ARG A 219 5.11 -13.07 19.78
N LEU A 220 3.85 -12.97 20.20
CA LEU A 220 2.71 -13.01 19.32
C LEU A 220 1.79 -11.85 19.70
N ASN A 221 1.50 -11.02 18.71
CA ASN A 221 0.59 -9.90 18.81
C ASN A 221 -0.53 -10.10 17.79
N GLY A 222 -1.68 -9.50 18.05
CA GLY A 222 -2.76 -9.40 17.06
C GLY A 222 -3.42 -8.04 17.06
N VAL A 223 -4.34 -7.85 16.14
CA VAL A 223 -5.06 -6.60 15.97
C VAL A 223 -6.52 -6.94 15.67
N TYR A 224 -7.42 -6.49 16.53
CA TYR A 224 -8.85 -6.53 16.26
C TYR A 224 -9.28 -5.16 15.76
N TYR A 225 -10.05 -5.16 14.69
CA TYR A 225 -10.59 -3.95 14.11
C TYR A 225 -12.06 -4.14 13.81
N GLY A 226 -12.82 -3.07 13.95
CA GLY A 226 -14.24 -3.02 13.67
C GLY A 226 -14.71 -1.59 13.60
N THR A 227 -15.99 -1.39 13.29
CA THR A 227 -16.61 -0.07 13.23
C THR A 227 -18.06 -0.17 13.65
N GLY A 228 -18.60 0.94 14.14
CA GLY A 228 -20.01 1.06 14.52
C GLY A 228 -20.31 0.50 15.92
N SER A 229 -21.58 0.59 16.29
CA SER A 229 -22.08 0.24 17.63
C SER A 229 -21.95 -1.25 17.98
N TYR A 230 -21.75 -2.12 16.99
CA TYR A 230 -21.61 -3.56 17.20
C TYR A 230 -20.21 -3.98 17.65
N PHE A 231 -19.18 -3.15 17.43
CA PHE A 231 -17.82 -3.42 17.88
C PHE A 231 -17.63 -2.92 19.31
N THR A 232 -18.32 -3.57 20.25
CA THR A 232 -18.30 -3.22 21.68
C THR A 232 -17.12 -3.85 22.41
N GLN A 233 -16.82 -3.37 23.61
CA GLN A 233 -15.77 -3.97 24.46
C GLN A 233 -16.07 -5.46 24.75
N SER A 234 -17.32 -5.82 25.01
CA SER A 234 -17.72 -7.21 25.23
C SER A 234 -17.38 -8.11 24.04
N VAL A 235 -17.61 -7.62 22.81
CA VAL A 235 -17.27 -8.37 21.60
C VAL A 235 -15.75 -8.51 21.50
N ILE A 236 -15.00 -7.42 21.73
CA ILE A 236 -13.53 -7.45 21.73
C ILE A 236 -12.99 -8.48 22.75
N ASP A 237 -13.53 -8.48 23.96
CA ASP A 237 -13.10 -9.39 25.03
C ASP A 237 -13.39 -10.86 24.67
N GLU A 238 -14.54 -11.14 24.04
CA GLU A 238 -14.88 -12.46 23.53
C GLU A 238 -13.91 -12.90 22.42
N PHE A 239 -13.61 -12.03 21.45
CA PHE A 239 -12.60 -12.30 20.41
C PHE A 239 -11.22 -12.59 21.01
N ILE A 240 -10.82 -11.85 22.04
CA ILE A 240 -9.57 -12.04 22.77
C ILE A 240 -9.56 -13.41 23.47
N ALA A 241 -10.64 -13.76 24.17
CA ALA A 241 -10.75 -15.01 24.90
C ALA A 241 -10.68 -16.23 23.97
N CYS A 242 -11.46 -16.21 22.88
CA CYS A 242 -11.47 -17.26 21.87
C CYS A 242 -10.09 -17.41 21.20
N THR A 243 -9.46 -16.30 20.82
CA THR A 243 -8.13 -16.33 20.20
C THR A 243 -7.07 -16.87 21.15
N ARG A 244 -7.14 -16.53 22.44
CA ARG A 244 -6.23 -17.09 23.46
C ARG A 244 -6.39 -18.60 23.62
N ALA A 245 -7.61 -19.10 23.64
CA ALA A 245 -7.88 -20.53 23.74
C ALA A 245 -7.29 -21.30 22.55
N GLU A 246 -7.58 -20.87 21.33
CA GLU A 246 -7.10 -21.51 20.11
C GLU A 246 -5.57 -21.43 19.96
N LEU A 247 -4.98 -20.26 20.22
CA LEU A 247 -3.53 -20.09 20.14
C LEU A 247 -2.79 -20.86 21.24
N GLY A 248 -3.37 -20.97 22.44
CA GLY A 248 -2.77 -21.75 23.53
C GLY A 248 -2.48 -23.19 23.10
N HIS A 249 -3.45 -23.83 22.46
CA HIS A 249 -3.31 -25.19 21.92
C HIS A 249 -2.23 -25.25 20.83
N PHE A 250 -2.25 -24.31 19.88
CA PHE A 250 -1.28 -24.26 18.79
C PHE A 250 0.17 -24.07 19.29
N LEU A 251 0.38 -23.14 20.23
CA LEU A 251 1.70 -22.81 20.76
C LEU A 251 2.29 -23.94 21.61
N ALA A 252 1.45 -24.63 22.39
CA ALA A 252 1.86 -25.80 23.17
C ALA A 252 2.33 -26.94 22.25
N ALA A 253 1.56 -27.24 21.20
CA ALA A 253 1.89 -28.29 20.24
C ALA A 253 3.20 -28.04 19.46
N ARG A 254 3.63 -26.77 19.36
CA ARG A 254 4.85 -26.36 18.64
C ARG A 254 6.03 -26.05 19.56
N ASN A 255 5.90 -26.31 20.87
CA ASN A 255 6.92 -26.05 21.89
C ASN A 255 7.45 -24.60 21.88
N MET A 256 6.53 -23.63 21.73
CA MET A 256 6.84 -22.19 21.64
C MET A 256 6.77 -21.51 23.03
N SER A 257 7.54 -22.01 23.99
CA SER A 257 7.46 -21.60 25.41
C SER A 257 7.71 -20.10 25.64
N ALA A 258 8.64 -19.49 24.91
CA ALA A 258 8.90 -18.05 25.01
C ALA A 258 7.67 -17.20 24.64
N VAL A 259 6.88 -17.66 23.66
CA VAL A 259 5.61 -16.99 23.30
C VAL A 259 4.59 -17.21 24.41
N GLN A 260 4.46 -18.42 24.95
CA GLN A 260 3.52 -18.70 26.04
C GLN A 260 3.78 -17.82 27.27
N GLU A 261 5.05 -17.65 27.66
CA GLU A 261 5.46 -16.79 28.77
C GLU A 261 5.12 -15.32 28.50
N TYR A 262 5.37 -14.85 27.28
CA TYR A 262 4.98 -13.50 26.85
C TYR A 262 3.46 -13.29 26.94
N LEU A 263 2.67 -14.26 26.47
CA LEU A 263 1.21 -14.20 26.50
C LEU A 263 0.61 -14.22 27.91
N ALA A 264 1.30 -14.85 28.87
CA ALA A 264 0.87 -14.90 30.28
C ALA A 264 1.06 -13.55 31.00
N THR A 265 2.04 -12.75 30.57
CA THR A 265 2.48 -11.54 31.27
C THR A 265 2.15 -10.25 30.52
N SER A 266 1.82 -10.33 29.24
CA SER A 266 1.53 -9.17 28.39
C SER A 266 0.08 -9.17 27.88
N PRO A 267 -0.59 -8.01 27.85
CA PRO A 267 -1.80 -7.88 27.07
C PRO A 267 -1.42 -8.14 25.60
N LEU A 268 -2.11 -9.07 24.96
CA LEU A 268 -1.76 -9.56 23.62
C LEU A 268 -1.85 -8.48 22.51
N PHE A 269 -2.47 -7.35 22.79
CA PHE A 269 -3.08 -6.53 21.75
C PHE A 269 -2.98 -5.04 22.10
N GLU A 270 -2.39 -4.25 21.20
CA GLU A 270 -2.50 -2.79 21.24
C GLU A 270 -3.97 -2.38 21.06
N ASN A 271 -4.39 -1.36 21.80
CA ASN A 271 -5.73 -0.78 21.81
C ASN A 271 -6.40 -0.82 20.45
N ALA A 272 -7.64 -1.33 20.41
CA ALA A 272 -8.54 -1.18 19.29
C ALA A 272 -8.57 0.29 18.87
N GLU A 273 -7.95 0.64 17.74
CA GLU A 273 -8.01 1.99 17.20
C GLU A 273 -9.46 2.24 16.74
N ASN A 274 -10.29 2.75 17.65
CA ASN A 274 -11.57 3.35 17.32
C ASN A 274 -11.28 4.56 16.44
N SER A 275 -11.74 4.52 15.19
CA SER A 275 -11.47 5.52 14.14
C SER A 275 -11.96 6.94 14.46
N VAL A 276 -12.63 7.15 15.59
CA VAL A 276 -13.17 8.44 16.04
C VAL A 276 -12.06 9.41 16.45
N ALA A 277 -10.96 8.94 17.04
CA ALA A 277 -9.92 9.80 17.61
C ALA A 277 -9.05 10.57 16.57
N TRP A 278 -9.10 10.17 15.30
CA TRP A 278 -8.28 10.81 14.25
C TRP A 278 -8.88 12.12 13.72
N GLU A 279 -10.21 12.20 13.63
CA GLU A 279 -10.87 13.43 13.12
C GLU A 279 -10.60 14.60 14.08
N GLU A 280 -10.65 14.38 15.40
CA GLU A 280 -10.35 15.40 16.40
C GLU A 280 -8.89 15.91 16.35
N ARG A 281 -7.92 15.00 16.19
CA ARG A 281 -6.48 15.37 16.11
C ARG A 281 -6.13 16.12 14.83
N THR A 282 -6.79 15.79 13.72
CA THR A 282 -6.55 16.44 12.42
C THR A 282 -7.26 17.79 12.33
N LEU A 283 -8.43 17.95 12.95
CA LEU A 283 -9.15 19.22 13.06
C LEU A 283 -8.42 20.22 13.96
N ALA A 284 -7.79 19.75 15.05
CA ALA A 284 -6.91 20.59 15.88
C ALA A 284 -5.68 21.11 15.10
N ALA A 285 -5.14 20.31 14.17
CA ALA A 285 -4.00 20.69 13.34
C ALA A 285 -4.36 21.58 12.12
N THR A 286 -5.63 21.63 11.71
CA THR A 286 -6.05 22.33 10.47
C THR A 286 -6.98 23.53 10.70
N GLY A 287 -7.35 23.83 11.94
CA GLY A 287 -8.04 25.07 12.33
C GLY A 287 -9.47 25.25 11.77
N LYS A 288 -10.02 24.25 11.07
CA LYS A 288 -11.36 24.31 10.47
C LYS A 288 -12.36 23.54 11.31
N LYS A 289 -13.33 24.23 11.91
CA LYS A 289 -14.53 23.60 12.50
C LYS A 289 -15.50 23.23 11.37
N GLN A 290 -15.99 21.99 11.34
CA GLN A 290 -17.09 21.60 10.47
C GLN A 290 -18.40 21.50 11.26
N LYS A 291 -19.51 21.96 10.67
CA LYS A 291 -20.87 21.86 11.25
C LYS A 291 -21.30 20.39 11.40
N PRO A 292 -22.07 20.05 12.44
CA PRO A 292 -22.48 18.67 12.71
C PRO A 292 -23.35 18.14 11.56
N TYR A 293 -23.04 16.90 11.14
CA TYR A 293 -23.85 16.14 10.20
C TYR A 293 -24.99 15.49 10.98
N HIS A 294 -26.21 16.02 10.84
CA HIS A 294 -27.41 15.37 11.35
C HIS A 294 -27.79 14.24 10.39
N SER A 295 -27.63 12.98 10.82
CA SER A 295 -28.29 11.85 10.17
C SER A 295 -29.71 11.74 10.70
N THR A 296 -30.67 12.35 10.01
CA THR A 296 -32.07 11.96 10.13
C THR A 296 -32.26 10.69 9.29
N PHE A 297 -32.40 9.55 9.97
CA PHE A 297 -32.93 8.33 9.35
C PHE A 297 -34.45 8.46 9.26
N GLY A 298 -34.98 8.25 8.06
CA GLY A 298 -36.37 7.87 7.78
C GLY A 298 -36.36 6.53 7.05
#